data_AF-A0A2V9LJB9-F1
#
_entry.id   AF-A0A2V9LJB9-F1
#
_cell.length_a   1.000
_cell.length_b   1.000
_cell.length_c   1.000
_cell.angle_alpha   90.00
_cell.angle_beta   90.00
_cell.angle_gamma   90.00
#
_symmetry.space_group_name_H-M   'P 1'
#
loop_
_entity.id
_entity.type
_entity.pdbx_description
1 polymer ?
#
loop_
_entity_poly.entity_id
_entity_poly.type
_entity_poly.pdbx_seq_one_letter_code
_entity_poly.pdbx_strand_id
1 'polypeptide(L)'
;VQNALVNYSDEQERRDRLDQAVRQSQLAVDLAAEQYQAGLVDFLSVLEAQRALYANEDQLVQSQTSVTTNLVTLYRALGGGWSAGSVVSPNVRSSGFSLH
;
A
#
# COMPACT_ATOMS: atom_id res chain seq x y z
N VAL A 1 -12.59 -3.82 -12.99
CA VAL A 1 -12.37 -4.92 -12.01
C VAL A 1 -11.00 -5.57 -12.20
N GLN A 2 -10.66 -6.10 -13.37
CA GLN A 2 -9.38 -6.77 -13.64
C GLN A 2 -8.17 -5.97 -13.14
N ASN A 3 -8.08 -4.67 -13.47
CA ASN A 3 -6.97 -3.81 -13.01
C ASN A 3 -6.88 -3.71 -11.47
N ALA A 4 -8.02 -3.67 -10.76
CA ALA A 4 -8.02 -3.60 -9.30
C ALA A 4 -7.59 -4.92 -8.67
N LEU A 5 -7.92 -6.05 -9.30
CA LEU A 5 -7.48 -7.37 -8.86
C LEU A 5 -5.97 -7.56 -9.06
N VAL A 6 -5.45 -7.18 -10.24
CA VAL A 6 -4.01 -7.24 -10.54
C VAL A 6 -3.21 -6.35 -9.59
N ASN A 7 -3.63 -5.10 -9.38
CA ASN A 7 -2.94 -4.20 -8.45
C ASN A 7 -2.94 -4.75 -7.01
N TYR A 8 -4.02 -5.42 -6.60
CA TYR A 8 -4.09 -6.06 -5.28
C TYR A 8 -3.13 -7.26 -5.18
N SER A 9 -3.10 -8.15 -6.19
CA SER A 9 -2.20 -9.30 -6.17
C SER A 9 -0.73 -8.90 -6.21
N ASP A 10 -0.39 -7.93 -7.06
CA ASP A 10 0.99 -7.47 -7.22
C ASP A 10 1.49 -6.79 -5.93
N GLU A 11 0.64 -6.00 -5.27
CA GLU A 11 1.00 -5.37 -4.01
C GLU A 11 1.09 -6.37 -2.85
N GLN A 12 0.30 -7.44 -2.87
CA GLN A 12 0.42 -8.53 -1.91
C GLN A 12 1.78 -9.25 -2.06
N GLU A 13 2.19 -9.54 -3.29
CA GLU A 13 3.51 -10.12 -3.56
C GLU A 13 4.64 -9.16 -3.13
N ARG A 14 4.49 -7.86 -3.40
CA ARG A 14 5.44 -6.83 -2.97
C ARG A 14 5.58 -6.80 -1.45
N ARG A 15 4.46 -6.84 -0.71
CA ARG A 15 4.43 -6.90 0.75
C ARG A 15 5.22 -8.10 1.28
N ASP A 16 5.01 -9.28 0.69
CA ASP A 16 5.66 -10.50 1.16
C ASP A 16 7.18 -10.50 0.89
N ARG A 17 7.62 -9.89 -0.22
CA ARG A 17 9.05 -9.63 -0.48
C ARG A 17 9.65 -8.64 0.51
N LEU A 18 8.91 -7.58 0.87
CA LEU A 18 9.34 -6.59 1.86
C LEU A 18 9.43 -7.18 3.27
N ASP A 19 8.51 -8.07 3.62
CA ASP A 19 8.55 -8.82 4.87
C ASP A 19 9.78 -9.74 4.96
N GLN A 20 10.18 -10.37 3.84
CA GLN A 20 11.46 -11.07 3.74
C GLN A 20 12.65 -10.10 3.88
N ALA A 21 12.60 -8.94 3.22
CA ALA A 21 13.67 -7.94 3.28
C ALA A 21 13.90 -7.43 4.70
N VAL A 22 12.84 -7.15 5.47
CA VAL A 22 12.91 -6.76 6.89
C VAL A 22 13.64 -7.84 7.70
N ARG A 23 13.26 -9.12 7.55
CA ARG A 23 13.95 -10.22 8.22
C ARG A 23 15.44 -10.28 7.89
N GLN A 24 15.80 -10.12 6.61
CA GLN A 24 17.20 -10.15 6.19
C GLN A 24 17.99 -8.96 6.74
N SER A 25 17.41 -7.76 6.74
CA SER A 25 18.06 -6.59 7.34
C SER A 25 18.19 -6.69 8.86
N GLN A 26 17.26 -7.36 9.55
CA GLN A 26 17.41 -7.64 10.98
C GLN A 26 18.62 -8.54 11.24
N LEU A 27 18.76 -9.63 10.47
CA LEU A 27 19.95 -10.49 10.56
C LEU A 27 21.26 -9.73 10.27
N ALA A 28 21.21 -8.77 9.34
CA ALA A 28 22.37 -7.92 9.05
C ALA A 28 22.72 -6.99 10.23
N VAL A 29 21.72 -6.46 10.94
CA VAL A 29 21.93 -5.69 12.17
C VAL A 29 22.57 -6.55 13.24
N ASP A 30 22.06 -7.76 13.45
CA ASP A 30 22.56 -8.69 14.46
C ASP A 30 24.03 -9.05 14.18
N LEU A 31 24.35 -9.41 12.93
CA LEU A 31 25.71 -9.72 12.49
C LEU A 31 26.66 -8.52 12.59
N ALA A 32 26.20 -7.31 12.24
CA ALA A 32 27.01 -6.10 12.38
C ALA A 32 27.30 -5.80 13.87
N ALA A 33 26.31 -6.00 14.75
CA ALA A 33 26.48 -5.83 16.19
C ALA A 33 27.48 -6.82 16.77
N GLU A 34 27.42 -8.10 16.36
CA GLU A 34 28.40 -9.12 16.77
C GLU A 34 29.83 -8.76 16.33
N GLN A 35 30.00 -8.36 15.07
CA GLN A 35 31.32 -7.95 14.54
C GLN A 35 31.85 -6.69 15.24
N TYR A 36 30.99 -5.72 15.56
CA TYR A 36 31.37 -4.53 16.31
C TYR A 36 31.85 -4.89 17.73
N GLN A 37 31.10 -5.76 18.43
CA GLN A 37 31.50 -6.25 19.76
C GLN A 37 32.82 -7.03 19.73
N ALA A 38 33.08 -7.75 18.63
CA ALA A 38 34.35 -8.43 18.39
C ALA A 38 35.49 -7.50 17.93
N GLY A 39 35.22 -6.21 17.71
CA GLY A 39 36.21 -5.24 17.23
C GLY A 39 36.62 -5.41 15.76
N LEU A 40 35.81 -6.12 14.96
CA LEU A 40 36.08 -6.41 13.55
C LEU A 40 35.61 -5.30 12.61
N VAL A 41 34.60 -4.51 13.03
CA VAL A 41 34.05 -3.40 12.27
C VAL A 41 33.79 -2.20 13.20
N ASP A 42 33.72 -1.01 12.62
CA ASP A 42 33.33 0.20 13.34
C ASP A 42 31.82 0.26 13.58
N PHE A 43 31.40 1.00 14.61
CA PHE A 43 29.98 1.20 14.96
C PHE A 43 29.15 1.80 13.82
N LEU A 44 29.78 2.51 12.86
CA LEU A 44 29.11 2.98 11.66
C LEU A 44 28.47 1.84 10.85
N SER A 45 29.07 0.65 10.82
CA SER A 45 28.51 -0.52 10.13
C SER A 45 27.19 -0.97 10.75
N VAL A 46 27.06 -0.86 12.08
CA VAL A 46 25.83 -1.16 12.82
C VAL A 46 24.74 -0.14 12.45
N LEU A 47 25.10 1.15 12.42
CA LEU A 47 24.18 2.23 12.06
C LEU A 47 23.69 2.12 10.61
N GLU A 48 24.57 1.73 9.68
CA GLU A 48 24.19 1.48 8.28
C GLU A 48 23.22 0.31 8.16
N ALA A 49 23.47 -0.81 8.86
CA ALA A 49 22.56 -1.95 8.88
C ALA A 49 21.20 -1.56 9.49
N GLN A 50 21.18 -0.81 10.59
CA GLN A 50 19.94 -0.34 11.21
C GLN A 50 19.16 0.61 10.29
N ARG A 51 19.86 1.50 9.58
CA ARG A 51 19.23 2.39 8.59
C ARG A 51 18.58 1.60 7.45
N ALA A 52 19.23 0.54 6.98
CA ALA A 52 18.67 -0.34 5.97
C ALA A 52 17.44 -1.09 6.49
N LEU A 53 17.48 -1.59 7.73
CA LEU A 53 16.32 -2.20 8.40
C LEU A 53 15.14 -1.23 8.46
N TYR A 54 15.34 -0.02 8.96
CA TYR A 54 14.27 0.98 9.06
C TYR A 54 13.70 1.35 7.70
N ALA A 55 14.53 1.44 6.65
CA ALA A 55 14.03 1.69 5.29
C ALA A 55 13.14 0.55 4.78
N ASN A 56 13.50 -0.71 5.06
CA ASN A 56 12.69 -1.86 4.69
C ASN A 56 11.38 -1.93 5.49
N GLU A 57 11.41 -1.60 6.78
CA GLU A 57 10.23 -1.55 7.64
C GLU A 57 9.24 -0.48 7.17
N ASP A 58 9.73 0.74 6.86
CA ASP A 58 8.91 1.82 6.31
C ASP A 58 8.24 1.40 4.98
N GLN A 59 9.01 0.79 4.06
CA GLN A 59 8.47 0.28 2.82
C GLN A 59 7.40 -0.81 3.04
N LEU A 60 7.63 -1.72 4.00
CA LEU A 60 6.68 -2.76 4.35
C LEU A 60 5.36 -2.16 4.89
N VAL A 61 5.43 -1.13 5.75
CA VAL A 61 4.25 -0.43 6.26
C VAL A 61 3.48 0.30 5.15
N GLN A 62 4.20 0.97 4.25
CA GLN A 62 3.59 1.59 3.07
C GLN A 62 2.92 0.55 2.16
N SER A 63 3.52 -0.62 2.01
CA SER A 63 2.95 -1.72 1.24
C SER A 63 1.68 -2.28 1.88
N GLN A 64 1.66 -2.48 3.20
CA GLN A 64 0.46 -2.90 3.93
C GLN A 64 -0.70 -1.91 3.76
N THR A 65 -0.40 -0.61 3.81
CA THR A 65 -1.37 0.46 3.53
C THR A 65 -1.91 0.36 2.10
N SER A 66 -1.03 0.06 1.14
CA SER A 66 -1.37 -0.07 -0.27
C SER A 66 -2.24 -1.32 -0.54
N VAL A 67 -1.92 -2.47 0.06
CA VAL A 67 -2.76 -3.69 0.02
C VAL A 67 -4.18 -3.37 0.49
N THR A 68 -4.31 -2.67 1.62
CA THR A 68 -5.62 -2.31 2.19
C THR A 68 -6.40 -1.39 1.25
N THR A 69 -5.73 -0.39 0.68
CA THR A 69 -6.34 0.57 -0.26
C THR A 69 -6.76 -0.10 -1.57
N ASN A 70 -5.95 -1.03 -2.08
CA ASN A 70 -6.24 -1.82 -3.27
C ASN A 70 -7.42 -2.77 -3.02
N LEU A 71 -7.52 -3.36 -1.83
CA LEU A 71 -8.65 -4.20 -1.44
C LEU A 71 -9.97 -3.42 -1.40
N VAL A 72 -9.97 -2.21 -0.81
CA VAL A 72 -11.14 -1.31 -0.84
C VAL A 72 -11.53 -0.96 -2.29
N THR A 73 -10.55 -0.67 -3.14
CA THR A 73 -10.79 -0.38 -4.57
C THR A 73 -11.35 -1.58 -5.32
N LEU A 74 -10.86 -2.78 -5.04
CA LEU A 74 -11.38 -4.02 -5.60
C LEU A 74 -12.84 -4.26 -5.17
N TYR A 75 -13.14 -4.12 -3.87
CA TYR A 75 -14.52 -4.23 -3.38
C TYR A 75 -15.46 -3.21 -4.04
N ARG A 76 -15.02 -1.96 -4.22
CA ARG A 76 -15.80 -0.95 -4.97
C ARG A 76 -16.00 -1.32 -6.43
N ALA A 77 -15.02 -1.94 -7.09
CA ALA A 77 -15.14 -2.34 -8.48
C ALA A 77 -16.06 -3.55 -8.66
N LEU A 78 -16.04 -4.51 -7.73
CA LEU A 78 -16.85 -5.73 -7.73
C LEU A 78 -18.30 -5.45 -7.31
N GLY A 79 -18.45 -4.73 -6.21
CA GLY A 79 -19.71 -4.22 -5.72
C GLY A 79 -20.09 -2.92 -6.39
N GLY A 80 -19.68 -2.72 -7.67
CA GLY A 80 -19.90 -1.61 -8.60
C GLY A 80 -19.49 -0.20 -8.19
N GLY A 81 -19.00 0.56 -9.17
CA GLY A 81 -19.14 2.01 -9.19
C GLY A 81 -20.61 2.46 -9.24
N TRP A 82 -21.50 1.86 -8.45
CA TRP A 82 -22.93 2.16 -8.42
C TRP A 82 -23.09 3.61 -7.98
N SER A 83 -23.61 4.44 -8.88
CA SER A 83 -24.07 5.83 -8.67
C SER A 83 -23.11 6.99 -9.00
N ALA A 84 -21.96 6.80 -9.68
CA ALA A 84 -21.21 7.96 -10.23
C ALA A 84 -21.88 8.60 -11.47
N GLY A 85 -23.15 8.31 -11.74
CA GLY A 85 -23.92 8.87 -12.86
C GLY A 85 -25.42 9.04 -12.61
N SER A 86 -25.91 8.87 -11.37
CA SER A 86 -27.29 9.23 -11.05
C SER A 86 -27.33 10.63 -10.45
N VAL A 87 -26.93 11.63 -11.24
CA VAL A 87 -27.45 12.98 -11.03
C VAL A 87 -28.94 12.86 -11.32
N VAL A 88 -29.75 12.79 -10.27
CA VAL A 88 -31.20 12.96 -10.40
C VAL A 88 -31.41 14.39 -10.90
N SER A 89 -31.57 14.56 -12.21
CA SER A 89 -32.11 15.80 -12.76
C SER A 89 -33.53 15.96 -12.21
N PRO A 90 -33.85 17.04 -11.49
CA PRO A 90 -35.22 17.32 -11.13
C PRO A 90 -35.97 17.56 -12.43
N ASN A 91 -36.85 16.63 -12.80
CA ASN A 91 -37.78 16.81 -13.89
C ASN A 91 -38.78 17.90 -13.49
N VAL A 92 -38.44 19.16 -13.75
CA VAL A 92 -39.40 20.26 -13.72
C VAL A 92 -40.28 20.12 -14.94
N ARG A 93 -41.40 19.42 -14.77
CA ARG A 93 -42.52 19.45 -15.71
C ARG A 93 -43.03 20.90 -15.77
N SER A 94 -42.58 21.67 -16.75
CA SER A 94 -43.34 22.82 -17.24
C SER A 94 -44.54 22.29 -18.02
N SER A 95 -45.54 21.84 -17.29
CA SER A 95 -46.90 21.66 -17.80
C SER A 95 -47.32 22.96 -18.47
N GLY A 96 -47.63 22.86 -19.76
CA GLY A 96 -48.16 23.95 -20.56
C GLY A 96 -49.34 24.62 -19.87
N PHE A 97 -49.23 25.94 -19.75
CA PHE A 97 -50.39 26.79 -19.52
C PHE A 97 -50.74 27.44 -20.85
N SER A 98 -51.83 26.93 -21.43
CA SER A 98 -52.49 27.42 -22.62
C SER A 98 -53.16 28.77 -22.31
N LEU A 99 -52.88 29.81 -23.09
CA LEU A 99 -53.70 31.02 -23.12
C LEU A 99 -54.29 31.16 -24.54
N HIS A 100 -55.62 31.04 -24.60
CA HIS A 100 -56.45 31.62 -25.64
C HIS A 100 -56.52 33.14 -25.46
#